data_AF-A0A962G397-F1
#
_entry.id   AF-A0A962G397-F1
#
_cell.length_a   1.000
_cell.length_b   1.000
_cell.length_c   1.000
_cell.angle_alpha   90.00
_cell.angle_beta   90.00
_cell.angle_gamma   90.00
#
_symmetry.space_group_name_H-M   'P 1'
#
loop_
_entity.id
_entity.type
_entity.pdbx_description
1 polymer ?
#
loop_
_entity_poly.entity_id
_entity_poly.type
_entity_poly.pdbx_seq_one_letter_code
_entity_poly.pdbx_strand_id
1 'polypeptide(L)'
;PGGYEWRSDDVNSKSIFSGDGLVDALIKQSWERFKFGGQPGAQQAAFFVSLKELPDNRFGTQSEIYWDDGFLNTQVGAVTRGSYTLKIVDPILFVKNFVPASYLQAGKVFDFTDLDNAAASQLFNEVVGSLAPAFSLYTNDPSKGNRITKIQQDSVGFAKSLGDAVENAYQWKSDRGLAIVKTAIVSIEYDANTRE
;
A
#
# COMPACT_ATOMS: atom_id res chain seq x y z
N PRO A 1 10.58 16.20 10.24
CA PRO A 1 10.81 16.11 11.71
C PRO A 1 10.21 14.77 12.22
N GLY A 2 10.95 13.68 12.24
CA GLY A 2 12.19 13.48 13.01
C GLY A 2 11.82 12.78 14.32
N GLY A 3 11.29 11.55 14.21
CA GLY A 3 10.62 10.86 15.30
C GLY A 3 11.42 9.65 15.80
N TYR A 4 12.65 9.86 16.24
CA TYR A 4 13.30 9.04 17.27
C TYR A 4 14.29 9.94 18.01
N GLU A 5 14.00 10.20 19.28
CA GLU A 5 14.89 10.85 20.23
C GLU A 5 15.63 9.73 20.97
N TRP A 6 16.95 9.67 20.84
CA TRP A 6 17.77 8.66 21.51
C TRP A 6 17.80 8.96 23.01
N ARG A 7 17.27 8.05 23.83
CA ARG A 7 17.32 8.16 25.30
C ARG A 7 18.16 7.03 25.88
N SER A 8 19.18 7.41 26.64
CA SER A 8 20.19 6.51 27.24
C SER A 8 19.67 5.70 28.42
N ASP A 9 18.44 5.95 28.87
CA ASP A 9 17.79 5.35 30.04
C ASP A 9 16.85 4.18 29.69
N ASP A 10 16.54 3.96 28.40
CA ASP A 10 15.74 2.84 27.93
C ASP A 10 16.52 1.51 28.01
N VAL A 11 15.87 0.46 28.52
CA VAL A 11 16.46 -0.88 28.73
C VAL A 11 16.94 -1.51 27.42
N ASN A 12 16.33 -1.15 26.29
CA ASN A 12 16.74 -1.60 24.96
C ASN A 12 17.89 -0.78 24.35
N SER A 13 18.29 0.33 24.99
CA SER A 13 19.29 1.30 24.51
C SER A 13 20.63 1.25 25.26
N LYS A 14 20.78 0.33 26.22
CA LYS A 14 22.01 0.20 27.01
C LYS A 14 23.13 -0.47 26.20
N SER A 15 23.94 0.34 25.53
CA SER A 15 25.17 -0.06 24.85
C SER A 15 26.32 -0.27 25.84
N ILE A 16 27.16 -1.27 25.57
CA ILE A 16 28.33 -1.69 26.37
C ILE A 16 29.45 -0.63 26.46
N PHE A 17 29.28 0.56 25.87
CA PHE A 17 30.31 1.61 25.84
C PHE A 17 30.06 2.82 26.75
N SER A 18 29.10 2.77 27.68
CA SER A 18 28.96 3.80 28.72
C SER A 18 28.88 3.19 30.13
N GLY A 19 30.05 2.98 30.74
CA GLY A 19 30.31 3.33 32.15
C GLY A 19 29.67 2.56 33.30
N ASP A 20 28.63 1.73 33.10
CA ASP A 20 27.99 1.01 34.21
C ASP A 20 28.00 -0.51 34.02
N GLY A 21 28.83 -1.16 34.85
CA GLY A 21 28.72 -2.56 35.28
C GLY A 21 28.43 -3.63 34.24
N LEU A 22 29.49 -4.20 33.63
CA LEU A 22 29.46 -5.40 32.78
C LEU A 22 28.64 -6.58 33.36
N VAL A 23 28.50 -6.63 34.68
CA VAL A 23 27.92 -7.77 35.40
C VAL A 23 26.39 -7.81 35.27
N ASP A 24 25.70 -6.67 35.26
CA ASP A 24 24.23 -6.66 35.37
C ASP A 24 23.54 -6.96 34.02
N ALA A 25 24.12 -6.52 32.90
CA ALA A 25 23.64 -6.82 31.55
C ALA A 25 23.89 -8.29 31.17
N LEU A 26 25.07 -8.83 31.49
CA LEU A 26 25.41 -10.23 31.23
C LEU A 26 24.59 -11.19 32.09
N ILE A 27 24.32 -10.84 33.35
CA ILE A 27 23.47 -11.65 34.24
C ILE A 27 22.03 -11.64 33.76
N LYS A 28 21.45 -10.48 33.40
CA LYS A 28 20.07 -10.41 32.89
C LYS A 28 19.90 -11.17 31.57
N GLN A 29 20.84 -11.03 30.64
CA GLN A 29 20.78 -11.71 29.35
C GLN A 29 20.97 -13.23 29.50
N SER A 30 21.82 -13.67 30.44
CA SER A 30 21.99 -15.09 30.79
C SER A 30 20.75 -15.64 31.51
N TRP A 31 20.12 -14.84 32.38
CA TRP A 31 18.92 -15.22 33.13
C TRP A 31 17.70 -15.37 32.22
N GLU A 32 17.52 -14.48 31.23
CA GLU A 32 16.46 -14.66 30.23
C GLU A 32 16.70 -15.89 29.36
N ARG A 33 17.94 -16.13 28.91
CA ARG A 33 18.28 -17.36 28.15
C ARG A 33 18.06 -18.63 28.98
N PHE A 34 18.27 -18.57 30.30
CA PHE A 34 18.03 -19.71 31.20
C PHE A 34 16.52 -19.95 31.45
N LYS A 35 15.73 -18.88 31.60
CA LYS A 35 14.27 -18.93 31.78
C LYS A 35 13.53 -19.49 30.55
N PHE A 36 14.10 -19.30 29.36
CA PHE A 36 13.53 -19.77 28.07
C PHE A 36 14.29 -20.97 27.46
N GLY A 37 15.03 -21.75 28.25
CA GLY A 37 15.60 -23.03 27.77
C GLY A 37 16.69 -22.91 26.69
N GLY A 38 17.42 -21.79 26.65
CA GLY A 38 18.57 -21.60 25.77
C GLY A 38 18.28 -20.95 24.41
N GLN A 39 17.02 -20.71 24.05
CA GLN A 39 16.66 -19.96 22.85
C GLN A 39 16.67 -18.44 23.11
N PRO A 40 17.22 -17.61 22.21
CA PRO A 40 17.13 -16.16 22.32
C PRO A 40 15.64 -15.74 22.29
N GLY A 41 15.17 -15.02 23.31
CA GLY A 41 13.76 -14.64 23.47
C GLY A 41 13.20 -13.68 22.41
N ALA A 42 14.05 -13.13 21.53
CA ALA A 42 13.66 -12.30 20.39
C ALA A 42 14.74 -12.35 19.29
N GLN A 43 14.32 -12.53 18.04
CA GLN A 43 15.18 -12.36 16.86
C GLN A 43 14.93 -10.96 16.29
N GLN A 44 15.94 -10.11 16.30
CA GLN A 44 15.89 -8.81 15.63
C GLN A 44 16.37 -8.96 14.20
N ALA A 45 15.59 -8.45 13.24
CA ALA A 45 15.94 -8.41 11.83
C ALA A 45 15.84 -6.97 11.32
N ALA A 46 16.75 -6.58 10.43
CA ALA A 46 16.75 -5.29 9.78
C ALA A 46 16.30 -5.46 8.32
N PHE A 47 15.28 -4.71 7.92
CA PHE A 47 14.75 -4.71 6.55
C PHE A 47 14.89 -3.33 5.93
N PHE A 48 15.31 -3.27 4.67
CA PHE A 48 15.27 -2.05 3.88
C PHE A 48 13.96 -1.99 3.12
N VAL A 49 13.17 -0.94 3.38
CA VAL A 49 11.89 -0.69 2.71
C VAL A 49 11.99 0.61 1.94
N SER A 50 11.65 0.57 0.64
CA SER A 50 11.60 1.78 -0.18
C SER A 50 10.37 2.61 0.18
N LEU A 51 10.59 3.86 0.60
CA LEU A 51 9.51 4.84 0.83
C LEU A 51 9.27 5.76 -0.37
N LYS A 52 9.97 5.50 -1.49
CA LYS A 52 9.77 6.22 -2.75
C LYS A 52 8.45 5.79 -3.37
N GLU A 53 7.95 6.64 -4.26
CA GLU A 53 6.87 6.24 -5.17
C GLU A 53 7.34 5.07 -6.04
N LEU A 54 6.45 4.12 -6.26
CA LEU A 54 6.60 2.94 -7.11
C LEU A 54 5.69 3.16 -8.34
N PRO A 55 6.20 3.78 -9.40
CA PRO A 55 5.40 4.19 -10.57
C PRO A 55 5.17 3.03 -11.55
N ASP A 56 4.41 3.32 -12.60
CA ASP A 56 4.22 2.47 -13.80
C ASP A 56 3.55 1.11 -13.53
N ASN A 57 2.68 1.02 -12.52
CA ASN A 57 1.81 -0.14 -12.36
C ASN A 57 0.65 -0.01 -13.36
N ARG A 58 0.75 -0.70 -14.49
CA ARG A 58 -0.23 -0.60 -15.58
C ARG A 58 -1.43 -1.51 -15.33
N PHE A 59 -2.62 -1.02 -15.65
CA PHE A 59 -3.85 -1.81 -15.59
C PHE A 59 -4.68 -1.65 -16.87
N GLY A 60 -5.48 -2.67 -17.13
CA GLY A 60 -6.51 -2.66 -18.17
C GLY A 60 -7.61 -3.64 -17.78
N THR A 61 -8.86 -3.22 -17.91
CA THR A 61 -10.00 -4.13 -17.68
C THR A 61 -10.16 -5.07 -18.87
N GLN A 62 -10.39 -6.36 -18.63
CA GLN A 62 -10.63 -7.33 -19.70
C GLN A 62 -12.06 -7.23 -20.24
N SER A 63 -13.01 -6.87 -19.38
CA SER A 63 -14.42 -6.60 -19.69
C SER A 63 -14.78 -5.17 -19.32
N GLU A 64 -15.99 -4.75 -19.69
CA GLU A 64 -16.52 -3.48 -19.20
C GLU A 64 -16.67 -3.51 -17.67
N ILE A 65 -16.36 -2.37 -17.07
CA ILE A 65 -16.77 -2.03 -15.72
C ILE A 65 -17.97 -1.10 -15.80
N TYR A 66 -18.87 -1.21 -14.82
CA TYR A 66 -20.11 -0.44 -14.79
C TYR A 66 -20.15 0.46 -13.56
N TRP A 67 -20.56 1.71 -13.73
CA TRP A 67 -20.76 2.64 -12.62
C TRP A 67 -21.94 3.59 -12.90
N ASP A 68 -22.51 4.14 -11.84
CA ASP A 68 -23.56 5.15 -11.96
C ASP A 68 -22.93 6.53 -12.20
N ASP A 69 -23.26 7.14 -13.35
CA ASP A 69 -22.77 8.46 -13.76
C ASP A 69 -23.84 9.52 -13.53
N GLY A 70 -23.60 10.41 -12.57
CA GLY A 70 -24.54 11.45 -12.17
C GLY A 70 -24.67 12.61 -13.15
N PHE A 71 -23.79 12.73 -14.15
CA PHE A 71 -23.94 13.72 -15.21
C PHE A 71 -24.81 13.21 -16.35
N LEU A 72 -24.63 11.95 -16.75
CA LEU A 72 -25.48 11.30 -17.74
C LEU A 72 -26.79 10.78 -17.15
N ASN A 73 -26.89 10.72 -15.81
CA ASN A 73 -28.04 10.20 -15.08
C ASN A 73 -28.42 8.77 -15.52
N THR A 74 -27.40 7.95 -15.79
CA THR A 74 -27.53 6.56 -16.24
C THR A 74 -26.35 5.73 -15.74
N GLN A 75 -26.49 4.42 -15.80
CA GLN A 75 -25.36 3.51 -15.64
C GLN A 75 -24.54 3.50 -16.92
N VAL A 76 -23.21 3.61 -16.76
CA VAL A 76 -22.25 3.66 -17.85
C VAL A 76 -21.38 2.40 -17.81
N GLY A 77 -21.20 1.76 -18.97
CA GLY A 77 -20.24 0.68 -19.16
C GLY A 77 -19.01 1.16 -19.94
N ALA A 78 -17.80 0.86 -19.48
CA ALA A 78 -16.59 1.12 -20.26
C ALA A 78 -15.45 0.14 -19.98
N VAL A 79 -14.61 -0.08 -20.98
CA VAL A 79 -13.28 -0.66 -20.83
C VAL A 79 -12.29 0.46 -20.55
N THR A 80 -11.45 0.28 -19.53
CA THR A 80 -10.50 1.33 -19.12
C THR A 80 -9.08 0.81 -19.10
N ARG A 81 -8.14 1.68 -19.47
CA ARG A 81 -6.71 1.40 -19.39
C ARG A 81 -5.99 2.58 -18.76
N GLY A 82 -4.97 2.28 -17.97
CA GLY A 82 -4.24 3.30 -17.24
C GLY A 82 -3.04 2.77 -16.51
N SER A 83 -2.51 3.60 -15.62
CA SER A 83 -1.47 3.23 -14.68
C SER A 83 -1.68 3.91 -13.34
N TYR A 84 -1.15 3.33 -12.28
CA TYR A 84 -1.15 3.90 -10.95
C TYR A 84 0.23 3.86 -10.31
N THR A 85 0.43 4.76 -9.36
CA THR A 85 1.66 4.86 -8.56
C THR A 85 1.34 4.47 -7.13
N LEU A 86 2.06 3.46 -6.65
CA LEU A 86 2.00 2.99 -5.26
C LEU A 86 3.00 3.74 -4.40
N LYS A 87 2.72 3.81 -3.10
CA LYS A 87 3.68 4.26 -2.10
C LYS A 87 3.46 3.51 -0.80
N ILE A 88 4.56 3.06 -0.20
CA ILE A 88 4.57 2.57 1.18
C ILE A 88 4.55 3.79 2.10
N VAL A 89 3.44 3.97 2.82
CA VAL A 89 3.23 5.10 3.74
C VAL A 89 3.50 4.72 5.19
N ASP A 90 3.33 3.45 5.54
CA ASP A 90 3.73 2.89 6.84
C ASP A 90 4.53 1.59 6.61
N PRO A 91 5.87 1.63 6.69
CA PRO A 91 6.70 0.46 6.44
C PRO A 91 6.56 -0.61 7.53
N ILE A 92 6.19 -0.25 8.76
CA ILE A 92 6.02 -1.22 9.85
C ILE A 92 4.76 -2.02 9.59
N LEU A 93 3.65 -1.32 9.31
CA LEU A 93 2.38 -1.94 8.99
C LEU A 93 2.47 -2.80 7.73
N PHE A 94 3.16 -2.30 6.70
CA PHE A 94 3.43 -3.03 5.45
C PHE A 94 4.16 -4.36 5.69
N VAL A 95 5.30 -4.32 6.41
CA VAL A 95 6.09 -5.52 6.69
C VAL A 95 5.32 -6.49 7.59
N LYS A 96 4.57 -5.98 8.57
CA LYS A 96 3.86 -6.80 9.55
C LYS A 96 2.63 -7.50 8.97
N ASN A 97 1.83 -6.79 8.17
CA ASN A 97 0.51 -7.25 7.79
C ASN A 97 0.40 -7.69 6.33
N PHE A 98 1.30 -7.24 5.44
CA PHE A 98 1.19 -7.50 4.02
C PHE A 98 2.33 -8.35 3.44
N VAL A 99 3.57 -8.12 3.85
CA VAL A 99 4.72 -8.89 3.33
C VAL A 99 4.65 -10.35 3.81
N PRO A 100 4.61 -11.34 2.90
CA PRO A 100 4.60 -12.74 3.30
C PRO A 100 5.88 -13.14 4.05
N ALA A 101 5.75 -14.01 5.05
CA ALA A 101 6.87 -14.44 5.89
C ALA A 101 8.03 -15.08 5.13
N SER A 102 7.79 -15.64 3.93
CA SER A 102 8.82 -16.17 3.04
C SER A 102 9.83 -15.11 2.58
N TYR A 103 9.43 -13.84 2.52
CA TYR A 103 10.28 -12.70 2.16
C TYR A 103 10.98 -12.07 3.38
N LEU A 104 10.63 -12.48 4.60
CA LEU A 104 11.26 -12.01 5.84
C LEU A 104 12.52 -12.81 6.19
N GLN A 105 13.11 -13.50 5.21
CA GLN A 105 14.32 -14.31 5.33
C GLN A 105 15.50 -13.61 4.68
N ALA A 106 16.71 -13.87 5.19
CA ALA A 106 17.93 -13.29 4.64
C ALA A 106 18.11 -13.66 3.15
N GLY A 107 18.39 -12.65 2.32
CA GLY A 107 18.65 -12.82 0.89
C GLY A 107 17.41 -12.96 0.01
N LYS A 108 16.19 -12.84 0.56
CA LYS A 108 14.95 -12.74 -0.22
C LYS A 108 14.53 -11.28 -0.36
N VAL A 109 14.12 -10.89 -1.57
CA VAL A 109 13.67 -9.54 -1.89
C VAL A 109 12.19 -9.60 -2.19
N PHE A 110 11.39 -8.78 -1.52
CA PHE A 110 10.00 -8.54 -1.90
C PHE A 110 9.96 -7.52 -3.03
N ASP A 111 9.57 -7.94 -4.22
CA ASP A 111 9.49 -7.10 -5.41
C ASP A 111 8.04 -7.03 -5.89
N PHE A 112 7.53 -5.81 -6.08
CA PHE A 112 6.18 -5.58 -6.62
C PHE A 112 6.11 -5.82 -8.13
N THR A 113 7.25 -5.82 -8.82
CA THR A 113 7.34 -6.01 -10.28
C THR A 113 7.43 -7.47 -10.70
N ASP A 114 7.67 -8.36 -9.74
CA ASP A 114 7.67 -9.80 -9.97
C ASP A 114 6.24 -10.31 -10.22
N LEU A 115 6.00 -10.80 -11.43
CA LEU A 115 4.69 -11.31 -11.85
C LEU A 115 4.30 -12.60 -11.12
N ASP A 116 5.28 -13.36 -10.60
CA ASP A 116 5.03 -14.58 -9.84
C ASP A 116 4.76 -14.27 -8.35
N ASN A 117 4.87 -12.99 -7.94
CA ASN A 117 4.55 -12.57 -6.59
C ASN A 117 3.03 -12.50 -6.40
N ALA A 118 2.48 -13.52 -5.76
CA ALA A 118 1.04 -13.60 -5.43
C ALA A 118 0.53 -12.38 -4.66
N ALA A 119 1.34 -11.76 -3.79
CA ALA A 119 0.95 -10.55 -3.07
C ALA A 119 0.84 -9.33 -4.00
N ALA A 120 1.76 -9.20 -4.97
CA ALA A 120 1.67 -8.14 -5.99
C ALA A 120 0.44 -8.34 -6.90
N SER A 121 0.19 -9.58 -7.33
CA SER A 121 -0.98 -9.95 -8.11
C SER A 121 -2.29 -9.66 -7.36
N GLN A 122 -2.32 -9.89 -6.04
CA GLN A 122 -3.47 -9.53 -5.21
C GLN A 122 -3.74 -8.02 -5.24
N LEU A 123 -2.72 -7.18 -5.04
CA LEU A 123 -2.89 -5.72 -5.08
C LEU A 123 -3.40 -5.24 -6.43
N PHE A 124 -2.89 -5.83 -7.51
CA PHE A 124 -3.35 -5.52 -8.85
C PHE A 124 -4.85 -5.82 -9.03
N ASN A 125 -5.29 -7.01 -8.62
CA ASN A 125 -6.69 -7.42 -8.70
C ASN A 125 -7.61 -6.54 -7.85
N GLU A 126 -7.17 -6.16 -6.65
CA GLU A 126 -7.90 -5.24 -5.77
C GLU A 126 -8.06 -3.86 -6.43
N VAL A 127 -7.02 -3.33 -7.11
CA VAL A 127 -7.13 -2.09 -7.88
C VAL A 127 -8.16 -2.20 -9.00
N VAL A 128 -8.10 -3.27 -9.79
CA VAL A 128 -9.04 -3.51 -10.89
C VAL A 128 -10.48 -3.62 -10.37
N GLY A 129 -10.69 -4.33 -9.25
CA GLY A 129 -11.99 -4.43 -8.59
C GLY A 129 -12.52 -3.11 -8.04
N SER A 130 -11.63 -2.20 -7.65
CA SER A 130 -11.98 -0.86 -7.15
C SER A 130 -12.19 0.19 -8.26
N LEU A 131 -12.00 -0.13 -9.54
CA LEU A 131 -12.17 0.86 -10.61
C LEU A 131 -13.60 1.36 -10.72
N ALA A 132 -14.61 0.48 -10.79
CA ALA A 132 -16.02 0.86 -10.87
C ALA A 132 -16.44 1.84 -9.75
N PRO A 133 -16.22 1.53 -8.46
CA PRO A 133 -16.54 2.47 -7.38
C PRO A 133 -15.69 3.76 -7.45
N ALA A 134 -14.43 3.69 -7.89
CA ALA A 134 -13.60 4.89 -8.07
C ALA A 134 -14.14 5.83 -9.16
N PHE A 135 -14.59 5.27 -10.29
CA PHE A 135 -15.27 6.02 -11.35
C PHE A 135 -16.54 6.67 -10.82
N SER A 136 -17.39 5.91 -10.13
CA SER A 136 -18.60 6.46 -9.52
C SER A 136 -18.30 7.61 -8.55
N LEU A 137 -17.31 7.44 -7.65
CA LEU A 137 -16.91 8.49 -6.71
C LEU A 137 -16.42 9.74 -7.44
N TYR A 138 -15.63 9.59 -8.50
CA TYR A 138 -15.10 10.71 -9.26
C TYR A 138 -16.17 11.44 -10.08
N THR A 139 -17.01 10.71 -10.81
CA THR A 139 -18.07 11.28 -11.66
C THR A 139 -19.22 11.87 -10.87
N ASN A 140 -19.37 11.52 -9.59
CA ASN A 140 -20.43 12.04 -8.73
C ASN A 140 -19.92 13.09 -7.73
N ASP A 141 -18.64 13.48 -7.80
CA ASP A 141 -18.10 14.56 -6.98
C ASP A 141 -18.51 15.94 -7.54
N PRO A 142 -19.34 16.72 -6.81
CA PRO A 142 -19.81 18.03 -7.27
C PRO A 142 -18.66 19.02 -7.52
N SER A 143 -17.54 18.89 -6.79
CA SER A 143 -16.36 19.75 -6.95
C SER A 143 -15.66 19.54 -8.29
N LYS A 144 -15.86 18.39 -8.93
CA LYS A 144 -15.34 18.05 -10.26
C LYS A 144 -16.33 18.41 -11.37
N GLY A 145 -17.53 18.85 -11.01
CA GLY A 145 -18.61 19.19 -11.93
C GLY A 145 -19.27 17.95 -12.53
N ASN A 146 -19.17 16.81 -11.84
CA ASN A 146 -19.71 15.51 -12.20
C ASN A 146 -19.29 14.95 -13.57
N ARG A 147 -18.22 15.45 -14.18
CA ARG A 147 -17.87 15.13 -15.58
C ARG A 147 -16.66 14.21 -15.68
N ILE A 148 -16.85 13.08 -16.33
CA ILE A 148 -15.77 12.16 -16.70
C ILE A 148 -14.73 12.78 -17.64
N THR A 149 -15.09 13.80 -18.44
CA THR A 149 -14.16 14.42 -19.41
C THR A 149 -12.92 15.06 -18.78
N LYS A 150 -12.94 15.36 -17.48
CA LYS A 150 -11.78 15.93 -16.76
C LYS A 150 -10.83 14.88 -16.21
N ILE A 151 -11.23 13.60 -16.19
CA ILE A 151 -10.50 12.52 -15.51
C ILE A 151 -9.08 12.35 -16.07
N GLN A 152 -8.90 12.48 -17.38
CA GLN A 152 -7.60 12.35 -18.05
C GLN A 152 -6.64 13.47 -17.65
N GLN A 153 -7.15 14.63 -17.24
CA GLN A 153 -6.37 15.81 -16.85
C GLN A 153 -6.18 15.90 -15.32
N ASP A 154 -6.91 15.10 -14.53
CA ASP A 154 -6.96 15.18 -13.07
C ASP A 154 -6.44 13.87 -12.43
N SER A 155 -5.18 13.55 -12.72
CA SER A 155 -4.55 12.32 -12.26
C SER A 155 -4.52 12.19 -10.73
N VAL A 156 -4.47 13.31 -10.02
CA VAL A 156 -4.46 13.34 -8.55
C VAL A 156 -5.87 13.22 -7.98
N GLY A 157 -6.86 13.90 -8.58
CA GLY A 157 -8.26 13.78 -8.17
C GLY A 157 -8.77 12.36 -8.34
N PHE A 158 -8.49 11.72 -9.50
CA PHE A 158 -8.90 10.33 -9.68
C PHE A 158 -8.12 9.36 -8.80
N ALA A 159 -6.82 9.62 -8.53
CA ALA A 159 -6.06 8.82 -7.56
C ALA A 159 -6.67 8.85 -6.16
N LYS A 160 -7.23 10.00 -5.74
CA LYS A 160 -7.96 10.11 -4.49
C LYS A 160 -9.20 9.22 -4.50
N SER A 161 -10.04 9.32 -5.53
CA SER A 161 -11.25 8.48 -5.66
C SER A 161 -10.91 6.99 -5.69
N LEU A 162 -9.84 6.60 -6.39
CA LEU A 162 -9.36 5.22 -6.42
C LEU A 162 -8.78 4.77 -5.08
N GLY A 163 -8.01 5.63 -4.42
CA GLY A 163 -7.49 5.38 -3.08
C GLY A 163 -8.61 5.20 -2.05
N ASP A 164 -9.64 6.04 -2.11
CA ASP A 164 -10.82 5.96 -1.22
C ASP A 164 -11.61 4.66 -1.50
N ALA A 165 -11.81 4.28 -2.76
CA ALA A 165 -12.46 3.02 -3.13
C ALA A 165 -11.69 1.79 -2.64
N VAL A 166 -10.36 1.79 -2.81
CA VAL A 166 -9.47 0.73 -2.33
C VAL A 166 -9.45 0.68 -0.80
N GLU A 167 -9.41 1.82 -0.13
CA GLU A 167 -9.46 1.89 1.32
C GLU A 167 -10.76 1.31 1.87
N ASN A 168 -11.90 1.71 1.29
CA ASN A 168 -13.22 1.24 1.74
C ASN A 168 -13.41 -0.28 1.53
N ALA A 169 -12.81 -0.86 0.49
CA ALA A 169 -12.98 -2.27 0.16
C ALA A 169 -11.91 -3.18 0.78
N TYR A 170 -10.67 -2.69 0.90
CA TYR A 170 -9.49 -3.52 1.19
C TYR A 170 -8.53 -2.93 2.24
N GLN A 171 -8.81 -1.73 2.76
CA GLN A 171 -8.08 -1.13 3.89
C GLN A 171 -6.56 -1.03 3.66
N TRP A 172 -6.14 -0.65 2.46
CA TRP A 172 -4.71 -0.59 2.13
C TRP A 172 -3.91 0.33 3.05
N LYS A 173 -4.44 1.51 3.34
CA LYS A 173 -3.73 2.51 4.12
C LYS A 173 -3.76 2.15 5.60
N SER A 174 -4.95 1.81 6.10
CA SER A 174 -5.18 1.54 7.53
C SER A 174 -4.63 0.19 8.00
N ASP A 175 -4.66 -0.85 7.15
CA ASP A 175 -4.25 -2.20 7.55
C ASP A 175 -2.94 -2.66 6.91
N ARG A 176 -2.55 -2.11 5.76
CA ARG A 176 -1.38 -2.59 4.99
C ARG A 176 -0.27 -1.56 4.81
N GLY A 177 -0.46 -0.31 5.23
CA GLY A 177 0.55 0.74 5.08
C GLY A 177 0.84 1.11 3.63
N LEU A 178 -0.09 0.86 2.71
CA LEU A 178 0.01 1.13 1.28
C LEU A 178 -0.96 2.24 0.87
N ALA A 179 -0.56 3.07 -0.11
CA ALA A 179 -1.43 4.08 -0.68
C ALA A 179 -1.22 4.21 -2.19
N ILE A 180 -2.32 4.49 -2.90
CA ILE A 180 -2.29 4.97 -4.28
C ILE A 180 -2.16 6.48 -4.24
N VAL A 181 -1.10 7.01 -4.85
CA VAL A 181 -0.79 8.46 -4.78
C VAL A 181 -1.08 9.19 -6.09
N LYS A 182 -1.04 8.49 -7.23
CA LYS A 182 -1.31 9.03 -8.57
C LYS A 182 -1.93 7.94 -9.44
N THR A 183 -2.84 8.34 -10.33
CA THR A 183 -3.46 7.45 -11.31
C THR A 183 -3.59 8.19 -12.62
N ALA A 184 -3.10 7.61 -13.71
CA ALA A 184 -3.24 8.15 -15.05
C ALA A 184 -4.16 7.26 -15.86
N ILE A 185 -5.24 7.85 -16.39
CA ILE A 185 -6.15 7.17 -17.31
C ILE A 185 -5.71 7.46 -18.73
N VAL A 186 -5.33 6.39 -19.46
CA VAL A 186 -4.85 6.47 -20.84
C VAL A 186 -6.03 6.40 -21.81
N SER A 187 -6.96 5.48 -21.58
CA SER A 187 -8.14 5.32 -22.44
C SER A 187 -9.37 4.91 -21.65
N ILE A 188 -10.52 5.40 -22.10
CA ILE A 188 -11.86 4.98 -21.68
C ILE A 188 -12.62 4.69 -22.96
N GLU A 189 -13.04 3.45 -23.14
CA GLU A 189 -13.80 2.98 -24.30
C GLU A 189 -15.19 2.57 -23.81
N TYR A 190 -16.19 3.43 -24.05
CA TYR A 190 -17.58 3.14 -23.69
C TYR A 190 -18.12 1.92 -24.44
N ASP A 191 -19.03 1.19 -23.81
CA ASP A 191 -19.81 0.14 -24.46
C ASP A 191 -20.70 0.72 -25.57
N ALA A 192 -21.29 -0.14 -26.40
CA ALA A 192 -22.13 0.30 -27.50
C ALA A 192 -23.39 1.04 -27.01
N ASN A 193 -23.98 0.60 -25.89
CA ASN A 193 -25.22 1.17 -25.36
C ASN A 193 -25.06 2.57 -24.79
N THR A 194 -23.89 2.91 -24.22
CA THR A 194 -23.62 4.27 -23.71
C THR A 194 -23.27 5.25 -24.85
N ARG A 195 -22.89 4.76 -26.04
CA ARG A 195 -22.55 5.62 -27.18
C ARG A 195 -23.77 6.16 -27.93
N GLU A 196 -24.94 5.55 -27.76
CA GLU A 196 -26.22 5.95 -28.36
C GLU A 196 -26.96 6.99 -27.51
#